data_AF-E4TY03-F1
#
_entry.id   AF-E4TY03-F1
#
_cell.length_a   1.000
_cell.length_b   1.000
_cell.length_c   1.000
_cell.angle_alpha   90.00
_cell.angle_beta   90.00
_cell.angle_gamma   90.00
#
_symmetry.space_group_name_H-M   'P 1'
#
loop_
_entity.id
_entity.type
_entity.pdbx_description
1 polymer ?
#
loop_
_entity_poly.entity_id
_entity_poly.type
_entity_poly.pdbx_seq_one_letter_code
_entity_poly.pdbx_strand_id
1 'polypeptide(L)'
;MKVVLRNNAIFVQGSSNTLEESWMEEFFDHHIHNTLFLDNGVLVLNNENSSDQKEEFLETLSERFTKANELTSSFYSRSLKRCRTAAVRIEVPFRESEKVDIEVYAYNSGCVQFTLLSPNRWVMRYLKQQLSNLVTSSTDDDIFIDVSTAAAKARLEKTLNRREVLHFTINYQYDDEFMSRLYGNYKGWGFGNDAIDKMIRYHAIFEIPMGSTPEDLKKRYRMLAKRYHPDRVQSKNPKIINKYTEKFQLLQEAYGALRAVS
;
A
#
# COMPACT_ATOMS: atom_id res chain seq x y z
N MET A 1 5.87 26.30 6.36
CA MET A 1 5.39 25.08 7.03
C MET A 1 4.30 25.44 8.01
N LYS A 2 3.20 24.69 8.05
CA LYS A 2 2.07 24.92 8.96
C LYS A 2 1.83 23.68 9.82
N VAL A 3 1.67 23.88 11.12
CA VAL A 3 1.38 22.80 12.08
C VAL A 3 0.02 23.08 12.73
N VAL A 4 -0.88 22.09 12.73
CA VAL A 4 -2.22 22.24 13.29
C VAL A 4 -2.56 21.04 14.17
N LEU A 5 -3.03 21.27 15.38
CA LEU A 5 -3.58 20.23 16.25
C LEU A 5 -5.08 20.07 15.97
N ARG A 6 -5.52 18.86 15.59
CA ARG A 6 -6.94 18.52 15.39
C ARG A 6 -7.22 17.11 15.84
N ASN A 7 -8.31 16.89 16.57
CA ASN A 7 -8.79 15.55 16.95
C ASN A 7 -7.70 14.63 17.54
N ASN A 8 -6.85 15.15 18.43
CA ASN A 8 -5.72 14.42 19.02
C ASN A 8 -4.68 13.91 18.01
N ALA A 9 -4.52 14.61 16.88
CA ALA A 9 -3.47 14.40 15.90
C ALA A 9 -2.78 15.73 15.53
N ILE A 10 -1.49 15.63 15.21
CA ILE A 10 -0.63 16.72 14.76
C ILE A 10 -0.63 16.68 13.23
N PHE A 11 -1.14 17.73 12.59
CA PHE A 11 -1.12 17.88 11.14
C PHE A 11 0.07 18.75 10.76
N VAL A 12 0.96 18.20 9.94
CA VAL A 12 2.13 18.88 9.39
C VAL A 12 1.87 19.11 7.90
N GLN A 13 1.74 20.37 7.52
CA GLN A 13 1.58 20.81 6.14
C GLN A 13 2.89 21.46 5.68
N GLY A 14 3.61 20.68 4.88
CA GLY A 14 4.94 21.02 4.38
C GLY A 14 4.94 21.64 2.98
N SER A 15 6.15 21.83 2.46
CA SER A 15 6.38 22.03 1.03
C SER A 15 6.34 20.68 0.30
N SER A 16 6.45 20.70 -1.03
CA SER A 16 6.55 19.48 -1.85
C SER A 16 7.66 18.54 -1.37
N ASN A 17 8.79 19.10 -0.91
CA ASN A 17 9.98 18.34 -0.58
C ASN A 17 10.07 17.99 0.91
N THR A 18 9.02 18.29 1.69
CA THR A 18 9.07 18.06 3.15
C THR A 18 9.27 16.60 3.50
N LEU A 19 8.86 15.66 2.65
CA LEU A 19 9.14 14.24 2.82
C LEU A 19 10.61 13.84 2.56
N GLU A 20 11.37 14.65 1.82
CA GLU A 20 12.75 14.37 1.44
C GLU A 20 13.76 14.98 2.42
N GLU A 21 13.28 15.70 3.45
CA GLU A 21 14.15 16.31 4.45
C GLU A 21 14.70 15.24 5.41
N SER A 22 16.00 15.28 5.71
CA SER A 22 16.70 14.24 6.50
C SER A 22 16.06 13.93 7.86
N TRP A 23 15.58 14.94 8.59
CA TRP A 23 14.92 14.76 9.90
C TRP A 23 13.57 14.02 9.80
N MET A 24 12.92 14.09 8.64
CA MET A 24 11.69 13.32 8.38
C MET A 24 12.07 11.88 8.07
N GLU A 25 13.11 11.66 7.29
CA GLU A 25 13.61 10.32 6.97
C GLU A 25 13.90 9.51 8.24
N GLU A 26 14.68 10.08 9.16
CA GLU A 26 15.03 9.45 10.43
C GLU A 26 13.79 9.13 11.27
N PHE A 27 12.83 10.05 11.34
CA PHE A 27 11.57 9.81 12.04
C PHE A 27 10.79 8.63 11.45
N PHE A 28 10.70 8.53 10.11
CA PHE A 28 9.97 7.44 9.46
C PHE A 28 10.65 6.10 9.63
N ASP A 29 11.97 6.02 9.57
CA ASP A 29 12.69 4.74 9.70
C ASP A 29 12.42 4.08 11.07
N HIS A 30 12.33 4.88 12.13
CA HIS A 30 11.97 4.40 13.47
C HIS A 30 10.47 4.07 13.63
N HIS A 31 9.62 4.51 12.70
CA HIS A 31 8.16 4.37 12.78
C HIS A 31 7.55 3.63 11.59
N ILE A 32 8.35 2.92 10.77
CA ILE A 32 7.90 2.23 9.55
C ILE A 32 6.65 1.36 9.81
N HIS A 33 6.66 0.57 10.89
CA HIS A 33 5.56 -0.35 11.19
C HIS A 33 4.28 0.36 11.63
N ASN A 34 4.39 1.59 12.13
CA ASN A 34 3.29 2.40 12.63
C ASN A 34 2.89 3.50 11.64
N THR A 35 3.48 3.48 10.45
CA THR A 35 3.21 4.42 9.38
C THR A 35 2.10 3.87 8.49
N LEU A 36 1.14 4.71 8.12
CA LEU A 36 0.07 4.43 7.17
C LEU A 36 0.17 5.38 5.99
N PHE A 37 0.28 4.83 4.78
CA PHE A 37 0.28 5.60 3.53
C PHE A 37 -1.16 5.89 3.10
N LEU A 38 -1.43 7.15 2.78
CA LEU A 38 -2.72 7.69 2.38
C LEU A 38 -2.56 8.45 1.05
N ASP A 39 -3.67 8.69 0.35
CA ASP A 39 -3.65 9.30 -0.98
C ASP A 39 -2.99 10.69 -1.00
N ASN A 40 -3.10 11.46 0.10
CA ASN A 40 -2.58 12.82 0.22
C ASN A 40 -1.54 12.97 1.35
N GLY A 41 -0.90 11.88 1.75
CA GLY A 41 0.21 11.94 2.69
C GLY A 41 0.34 10.70 3.56
N VAL A 42 0.91 10.92 4.75
CA VAL A 42 1.34 9.83 5.63
C VAL A 42 0.81 10.06 7.03
N LEU A 43 0.30 9.01 7.67
CA LEU A 43 -0.13 9.04 9.06
C LEU A 43 0.76 8.13 9.89
N VAL A 44 1.51 8.69 10.82
CA VAL A 44 2.34 7.97 11.77
C VAL A 44 1.58 7.84 13.08
N LEU A 45 1.21 6.61 13.42
CA LEU A 45 0.58 6.27 14.69
C LEU A 45 1.61 6.29 15.82
N ASN A 46 1.13 6.54 17.03
CA ASN A 46 2.01 6.52 18.19
C ASN A 46 2.63 5.14 18.41
N ASN A 47 3.91 5.12 18.76
CA ASN A 47 4.62 3.93 19.20
C ASN A 47 5.24 4.21 20.57
N GLU A 48 4.95 3.39 21.58
CA GLU A 48 5.59 3.57 22.90
C GLU A 48 7.09 3.25 22.84
N ASN A 49 7.50 2.33 21.96
CA ASN A 49 8.89 1.92 21.80
C ASN A 49 9.77 2.96 21.07
N SER A 50 9.17 4.00 20.49
CA SER A 50 9.87 5.04 19.70
C SER A 50 9.57 6.44 20.24
N SER A 51 9.26 6.54 21.54
CA SER A 51 8.84 7.80 22.18
C SER A 51 9.95 8.86 22.12
N ASP A 52 11.21 8.46 22.26
CA ASP A 52 12.35 9.39 22.28
C ASP A 52 12.57 10.01 20.91
N GLN A 53 12.56 9.20 19.84
CA GLN A 53 12.68 9.68 18.45
C GLN A 53 11.50 10.57 18.07
N LYS A 54 10.32 10.28 18.62
CA LYS A 54 9.15 11.15 18.44
C LYS A 54 9.32 12.47 19.18
N GLU A 55 9.91 12.49 20.36
CA GLU A 55 10.19 13.74 21.07
C GLU A 55 11.18 14.61 20.29
N GLU A 56 12.27 14.03 19.80
CA GLU A 56 13.26 14.70 18.94
C GLU A 56 12.62 15.25 17.64
N PHE A 57 11.75 14.46 17.01
CA PHE A 57 10.96 14.90 15.86
C PHE A 57 10.09 16.12 16.21
N LEU A 58 9.41 16.11 17.35
CA LEU A 58 8.53 17.22 17.77
C LEU A 58 9.32 18.49 18.12
N GLU A 59 10.52 18.35 18.67
CA GLU A 59 11.44 19.47 18.90
C GLU A 59 11.87 20.09 17.57
N THR A 60 12.36 19.26 16.65
CA THR A 60 12.78 19.71 15.30
C THR A 60 11.62 20.35 14.54
N LEU A 61 10.42 19.76 14.60
CA LEU A 61 9.19 20.30 14.02
C LEU A 61 8.85 21.67 14.61
N SER A 62 8.96 21.83 15.93
CA SER A 62 8.70 23.09 16.62
C SER A 62 9.67 24.18 16.15
N GLU A 63 10.96 23.87 16.10
CA GLU A 63 11.99 24.82 15.67
C GLU A 63 11.75 25.29 14.23
N ARG A 64 11.54 24.35 13.31
CA ARG A 64 11.26 24.67 11.90
C ARG A 64 9.96 25.45 11.72
N PHE A 65 8.90 25.09 12.45
CA PHE A 65 7.65 25.84 12.44
C PHE A 65 7.84 27.27 12.93
N THR A 66 8.57 27.48 14.04
CA THR A 66 8.80 28.81 14.59
C THR A 66 9.68 29.67 13.70
N LYS A 67 10.71 29.08 13.09
CA LYS A 67 11.59 29.76 12.12
C LYS A 67 10.82 30.17 10.86
N ALA A 68 9.95 29.30 10.35
CA ALA A 68 9.19 29.57 9.13
C ALA A 68 8.06 30.61 9.31
N ASN A 69 7.64 30.90 10.55
CA ASN A 69 6.57 31.84 10.85
C ASN A 69 7.04 33.04 11.70
N GLU A 70 8.35 33.20 11.91
CA GLU A 70 8.95 34.27 12.72
C GLU A 70 8.41 34.35 14.16
N LEU A 71 8.20 33.19 14.80
CA LEU A 71 7.62 33.07 16.15
C LEU A 71 8.67 32.72 17.21
N THR A 72 8.41 33.06 18.48
CA THR A 72 9.22 32.61 19.62
C THR A 72 8.99 31.12 19.94
N SER A 73 10.08 30.34 20.09
CA SER A 73 10.04 28.87 20.15
C SER A 73 9.51 28.26 21.45
N SER A 74 9.65 28.95 22.60
CA SER A 74 9.45 28.36 23.93
C SER A 74 8.02 27.92 24.23
N PHE A 75 7.00 28.60 23.67
CA PHE A 75 5.59 28.24 23.85
C PHE A 75 5.17 27.03 23.01
N TYR A 76 5.60 26.98 21.74
CA TYR A 76 5.22 25.94 20.79
C TYR A 76 5.87 24.60 21.12
N SER A 77 7.13 24.61 21.52
CA SER A 77 7.84 23.41 21.96
C SER A 77 7.12 22.75 23.15
N ARG A 78 6.75 23.53 24.18
CA ARG A 78 5.98 23.03 25.34
C ARG A 78 4.62 22.46 24.94
N SER A 79 3.95 23.08 23.97
CA SER A 79 2.63 22.64 23.50
C SER A 79 2.72 21.33 22.71
N LEU A 80 3.69 21.20 21.81
CA LEU A 80 3.89 19.98 21.02
C LEU A 80 4.37 18.81 21.89
N LYS A 81 5.23 19.05 22.88
CA LYS A 81 5.65 18.01 23.84
C LYS A 81 4.47 17.38 24.61
N ARG A 82 3.43 18.16 24.92
CA ARG A 82 2.19 17.62 25.53
C ARG A 82 1.41 16.68 24.60
N CYS A 83 1.65 16.78 23.29
CA CYS A 83 1.03 15.94 22.27
C CYS A 83 1.91 14.74 21.86
N ARG A 84 2.87 14.32 22.68
CA ARG A 84 3.75 13.17 22.36
C ARG A 84 3.00 11.86 22.04
N THR A 85 1.80 11.67 22.57
CA THR A 85 0.96 10.49 22.28
C THR A 85 0.06 10.65 21.06
N ALA A 86 -0.06 11.86 20.52
CA ALA A 86 -0.92 12.16 19.37
C ALA A 86 -0.34 11.56 18.08
N ALA A 87 -1.19 11.07 17.17
CA ALA A 87 -0.73 10.63 15.86
C ALA A 87 -0.20 11.83 15.05
N VAL A 88 0.77 11.60 14.17
CA VAL A 88 1.34 12.64 13.32
C VAL A 88 0.89 12.39 11.89
N ARG A 89 0.12 13.32 11.32
CA ARG A 89 -0.28 13.31 9.92
C ARG A 89 0.54 14.32 9.15
N ILE A 90 1.29 13.86 8.19
CA ILE A 90 2.07 14.69 7.28
C ILE A 90 1.33 14.74 5.95
N GLU A 91 0.84 15.92 5.61
CA GLU A 91 0.12 16.15 4.35
C GLU A 91 1.09 16.60 3.27
N VAL A 92 0.99 15.94 2.13
CA VAL A 92 1.85 16.19 0.98
C VAL A 92 1.01 16.96 -0.04
N PRO A 93 1.49 18.11 -0.53
CA PRO A 93 0.80 18.81 -1.61
C PRO A 93 0.76 17.93 -2.86
N PHE A 94 -0.17 18.24 -3.77
CA PHE A 94 -0.25 17.52 -5.05
C PHE A 94 1.10 17.60 -5.80
N ARG A 95 1.50 16.45 -6.34
CA ARG A 95 2.69 16.28 -7.19
C ARG A 95 2.29 15.48 -8.41
N GLU A 96 3.03 15.67 -9.50
CA GLU A 96 2.89 14.83 -10.68
C GLU A 96 3.31 13.38 -10.36
N SER A 97 2.69 12.44 -11.06
CA SER A 97 2.91 11.02 -10.80
C SER A 97 4.28 10.57 -11.32
N GLU A 98 5.10 10.03 -10.45
CA GLU A 98 6.43 9.51 -10.77
C GLU A 98 6.39 7.99 -10.87
N LYS A 99 6.94 7.43 -11.96
CA LYS A 99 6.97 5.97 -12.15
C LYS A 99 8.15 5.36 -11.41
N VAL A 100 7.90 4.25 -10.71
CA VAL A 100 8.91 3.44 -10.04
C VAL A 100 8.80 2.01 -10.53
N ASP A 101 9.81 1.56 -11.25
CA ASP A 101 9.89 0.20 -11.77
C ASP A 101 10.52 -0.74 -10.73
N ILE A 102 9.85 -1.88 -10.51
CA ILE A 102 10.27 -2.88 -9.54
C ILE A 102 10.22 -4.25 -10.18
N GLU A 103 11.37 -4.90 -10.31
CA GLU A 103 11.45 -6.30 -10.71
C GLU A 103 11.04 -7.19 -9.54
N VAL A 104 10.23 -8.21 -9.81
CA VAL A 104 9.77 -9.17 -8.82
C VAL A 104 10.13 -10.57 -9.30
N TYR A 105 10.93 -11.26 -8.50
CA TYR A 105 11.47 -12.57 -8.85
C TYR A 105 11.15 -13.59 -7.78
N ALA A 106 10.79 -14.81 -8.19
CA ALA A 106 10.55 -15.92 -7.28
C ALA A 106 11.67 -16.95 -7.41
N TYR A 107 12.38 -17.23 -6.32
CA TYR A 107 13.41 -18.28 -6.29
C TYR A 107 12.78 -19.68 -6.21
N ASN A 108 11.65 -19.79 -5.51
CA ASN A 108 10.89 -21.01 -5.32
C ASN A 108 9.46 -20.64 -4.85
N SER A 109 8.69 -21.64 -4.41
CA SER A 109 7.30 -21.45 -3.99
C SER A 109 7.10 -20.67 -2.68
N GLY A 110 8.19 -20.34 -1.99
CA GLY A 110 8.20 -19.66 -0.69
C GLY A 110 9.16 -18.46 -0.58
N CYS A 111 9.96 -18.13 -1.60
CA CYS A 111 10.92 -17.03 -1.51
C CYS A 111 10.79 -16.09 -2.72
N VAL A 112 10.55 -14.81 -2.44
CA VAL A 112 10.38 -13.76 -3.45
C VAL A 112 11.32 -12.60 -3.15
N GLN A 113 11.89 -12.01 -4.20
CA GLN A 113 12.68 -10.81 -4.17
C GLN A 113 11.94 -9.69 -4.92
N PHE A 114 12.00 -8.49 -4.36
CA PHE A 114 11.66 -7.24 -5.02
C PHE A 114 12.95 -6.45 -5.23
N THR A 115 13.20 -5.97 -6.43
CA THR A 115 14.37 -5.15 -6.78
C THR A 115 13.90 -3.85 -7.42
N LEU A 116 14.16 -2.73 -6.75
CA LEU A 116 13.89 -1.41 -7.30
C LEU A 116 14.94 -1.09 -8.37
N LEU A 117 14.50 -0.84 -9.61
CA LEU A 117 15.43 -0.49 -10.71
C LEU A 117 16.02 0.92 -10.56
N SER A 118 15.42 1.74 -9.71
CA SER A 118 15.92 3.05 -9.31
C SER A 118 15.68 3.24 -7.82
N PRO A 119 16.70 3.65 -7.04
CA PRO A 119 16.56 3.80 -5.59
C PRO A 119 15.40 4.73 -5.23
N ASN A 120 14.42 4.20 -4.51
CA ASN A 120 13.28 4.97 -4.02
C ASN A 120 12.94 4.57 -2.58
N ARG A 121 13.45 5.36 -1.63
CA ARG A 121 13.27 5.12 -0.19
C ARG A 121 11.80 5.08 0.23
N TRP A 122 10.94 5.89 -0.41
CA TRP A 122 9.53 5.97 -0.07
C TRP A 122 8.77 4.71 -0.46
N VAL A 123 8.98 4.23 -1.68
CA VAL A 123 8.42 2.97 -2.15
C VAL A 123 9.01 1.79 -1.37
N MET A 124 10.31 1.81 -1.08
CA MET A 124 10.98 0.82 -0.22
C MET A 124 10.34 0.75 1.18
N ARG A 125 10.12 1.88 1.85
CA ARG A 125 9.42 1.96 3.14
C ARG A 125 8.00 1.43 3.05
N TYR A 126 7.26 1.81 2.00
CA TYR A 126 5.92 1.30 1.74
C TYR A 126 5.90 -0.22 1.61
N LEU A 127 6.83 -0.81 0.83
CA LEU A 127 6.94 -2.26 0.69
C LEU A 127 7.28 -2.94 2.02
N LYS A 128 8.27 -2.42 2.78
CA LYS A 128 8.62 -2.93 4.12
C LYS A 128 7.43 -2.87 5.07
N GLN A 129 6.62 -1.82 5.01
CA GLN A 129 5.41 -1.68 5.82
C GLN A 129 4.30 -2.65 5.38
N GLN A 130 4.07 -2.79 4.07
CA GLN A 130 3.06 -3.71 3.54
C GLN A 130 3.42 -5.17 3.77
N LEU A 131 4.70 -5.55 3.66
CA LEU A 131 5.17 -6.93 3.78
C LEU A 131 5.56 -7.28 5.22
N SER A 132 6.02 -6.31 6.01
CA SER A 132 6.23 -6.39 7.46
C SER A 132 6.98 -7.66 7.88
N ASN A 133 6.35 -8.54 8.64
CA ASN A 133 6.93 -9.79 9.15
C ASN A 133 7.28 -10.83 8.07
N LEU A 134 6.94 -10.59 6.81
CA LEU A 134 7.38 -11.42 5.70
C LEU A 134 8.81 -11.10 5.25
N VAL A 135 9.34 -9.91 5.58
CA VAL A 135 10.68 -9.47 5.18
C VAL A 135 11.74 -10.28 5.92
N THR A 136 12.56 -11.02 5.18
CA THR A 136 13.67 -11.83 5.71
C THR A 136 14.98 -11.06 5.71
N SER A 137 15.24 -10.30 4.64
CA SER A 137 16.36 -9.37 4.54
C SER A 137 16.01 -8.22 3.59
N SER A 138 16.71 -7.10 3.71
CA SER A 138 16.55 -5.96 2.81
C SER A 138 17.83 -5.16 2.68
N THR A 139 18.10 -4.64 1.49
CA THR A 139 19.10 -3.62 1.20
C THR A 139 18.40 -2.29 0.88
N ASP A 140 19.10 -1.35 0.26
CA ASP A 140 18.53 -0.08 -0.21
C ASP A 140 17.62 -0.27 -1.42
N ASP A 141 17.92 -1.27 -2.26
CA ASP A 141 17.22 -1.53 -3.53
C ASP A 141 16.48 -2.87 -3.53
N ASP A 142 16.87 -3.82 -2.67
CA ASP A 142 16.29 -5.16 -2.62
C ASP A 142 15.50 -5.44 -1.34
N ILE A 143 14.41 -6.19 -1.47
CA ILE A 143 13.68 -6.82 -0.36
C ILE A 143 13.51 -8.30 -0.66
N PHE A 144 13.91 -9.15 0.27
CA PHE A 144 13.62 -10.58 0.26
C PHE A 144 12.49 -10.88 1.23
N ILE A 145 11.52 -11.68 0.80
CA ILE A 145 10.38 -12.09 1.61
C ILE A 145 10.14 -13.61 1.60
N ASP A 146 9.65 -14.10 2.73
CA ASP A 146 9.10 -15.45 2.86
C ASP A 146 7.59 -15.46 2.59
N VAL A 147 7.18 -16.23 1.59
CA VAL A 147 5.80 -16.45 1.16
C VAL A 147 5.40 -17.93 1.20
N SER A 148 6.02 -18.72 2.09
CA SER A 148 5.75 -20.15 2.23
C SER A 148 4.32 -20.47 2.66
N THR A 149 3.63 -19.54 3.33
CA THR A 149 2.25 -19.72 3.82
C THR A 149 1.21 -19.11 2.90
N ALA A 150 -0.01 -19.68 2.90
CA ALA A 150 -1.13 -19.12 2.12
C ALA A 150 -1.48 -17.68 2.54
N ALA A 151 -1.36 -17.34 3.83
CA ALA A 151 -1.56 -15.99 4.33
C ALA A 151 -0.49 -15.01 3.80
N ALA A 152 0.77 -15.45 3.71
CA ALA A 152 1.84 -14.66 3.15
C ALA A 152 1.67 -14.42 1.65
N LYS A 153 1.26 -15.45 0.89
CA LYS A 153 0.91 -15.30 -0.54
C LYS A 153 -0.26 -14.33 -0.76
N ALA A 154 -1.32 -14.42 0.04
CA ALA A 154 -2.42 -13.46 -0.03
C ALA A 154 -1.98 -12.01 0.27
N ARG A 155 -1.01 -11.84 1.17
CA ARG A 155 -0.43 -10.53 1.49
C ARG A 155 0.45 -10.01 0.34
N LEU A 156 1.27 -10.87 -0.27
CA LEU A 156 2.02 -10.57 -1.50
C LEU A 156 1.08 -10.12 -2.62
N GLU A 157 0.04 -10.89 -2.92
CA GLU A 157 -0.96 -10.59 -3.95
C GLU A 157 -1.62 -9.22 -3.72
N LYS A 158 -1.95 -8.90 -2.46
CA LYS A 158 -2.50 -7.60 -2.08
C LYS A 158 -1.50 -6.46 -2.31
N THR A 159 -0.22 -6.68 -2.04
CA THR A 159 0.85 -5.71 -2.31
C THR A 159 0.98 -5.47 -3.82
N LEU A 160 1.04 -6.53 -4.63
CA LEU A 160 1.15 -6.45 -6.09
C LEU A 160 -0.07 -5.77 -6.75
N ASN A 161 -1.24 -5.82 -6.10
CA ASN A 161 -2.45 -5.17 -6.61
C ASN A 161 -2.48 -3.65 -6.31
N ARG A 162 -1.69 -3.17 -5.35
CA ARG A 162 -1.57 -1.72 -5.08
C ARG A 162 -0.48 -1.13 -5.97
N ARG A 163 -0.90 -0.28 -6.93
CA ARG A 163 -0.02 0.34 -7.93
C ARG A 163 0.29 1.81 -7.66
N GLU A 164 -0.25 2.37 -6.58
CA GLU A 164 -0.10 3.79 -6.27
C GLU A 164 0.21 3.94 -4.79
N VAL A 165 1.22 4.77 -4.49
CA VAL A 165 1.56 5.20 -3.14
C VAL A 165 2.07 6.64 -3.19
N LEU A 166 1.44 7.54 -2.43
CA LEU A 166 1.71 8.98 -2.53
C LEU A 166 1.56 9.46 -3.98
N HIS A 167 2.61 10.06 -4.55
CA HIS A 167 2.67 10.46 -5.95
C HIS A 167 3.43 9.46 -6.82
N PHE A 168 3.74 8.26 -6.31
CA PHE A 168 4.43 7.24 -7.08
C PHE A 168 3.45 6.24 -7.69
N THR A 169 3.62 5.96 -8.98
CA THR A 169 3.02 4.82 -9.66
C THR A 169 4.02 3.67 -9.68
N ILE A 170 3.70 2.59 -8.99
CA ILE A 170 4.53 1.38 -8.92
C ILE A 170 4.23 0.49 -10.12
N ASN A 171 5.26 0.21 -10.90
CA ASN A 171 5.21 -0.73 -12.00
C ASN A 171 5.98 -2.00 -11.62
N TYR A 172 5.25 -3.05 -11.24
CA TYR A 172 5.86 -4.35 -10.98
C TYR A 172 6.14 -5.08 -12.30
N GLN A 173 7.35 -5.61 -12.44
CA GLN A 173 7.81 -6.37 -13.59
C GLN A 173 8.08 -7.81 -13.17
N TYR A 174 7.34 -8.75 -13.75
CA TYR A 174 7.48 -10.19 -13.54
C TYR A 174 7.04 -10.94 -14.81
N ASP A 175 7.32 -12.24 -14.85
CA ASP A 175 7.01 -13.08 -16.01
C ASP A 175 6.21 -14.33 -15.61
N ASP A 176 5.88 -15.15 -16.61
CA ASP A 176 5.19 -16.41 -16.37
C ASP A 176 6.01 -17.39 -15.53
N GLU A 177 7.35 -17.26 -15.53
CA GLU A 177 8.23 -18.07 -14.73
C GLU A 177 8.10 -17.74 -13.24
N PHE A 178 8.03 -16.45 -12.88
CA PHE A 178 7.68 -15.98 -11.53
C PHE A 178 6.40 -16.64 -11.03
N MET A 179 5.34 -16.61 -11.85
CA MET A 179 4.04 -17.19 -11.48
C MET A 179 4.11 -18.70 -11.36
N SER A 180 4.78 -19.38 -12.28
CA SER A 180 4.93 -20.84 -12.28
C SER A 180 5.71 -21.34 -11.06
N ARG A 181 6.75 -20.62 -10.65
CA ARG A 181 7.56 -20.96 -9.47
C ARG A 181 6.78 -20.77 -8.16
N LEU A 182 5.96 -19.73 -8.06
CA LEU A 182 5.14 -19.47 -6.87
C LEU A 182 3.91 -20.36 -6.78
N TYR A 183 3.30 -20.63 -7.92
CA TYR A 183 2.03 -21.31 -8.05
C TYR A 183 2.20 -22.45 -9.05
N GLY A 184 2.62 -23.62 -8.56
CA GLY A 184 2.99 -24.77 -9.42
C GLY A 184 1.90 -25.26 -10.39
N ASN A 185 0.64 -24.84 -10.22
CA ASN A 185 -0.49 -25.12 -11.13
C ASN A 185 -0.86 -23.92 -12.01
N TYR A 186 0.01 -22.91 -12.12
CA TYR A 186 -0.24 -21.72 -12.94
C TYR A 186 -0.32 -22.10 -14.42
N LYS A 187 -1.40 -21.67 -15.06
CA LYS A 187 -1.58 -21.68 -16.51
C LYS A 187 -1.76 -20.23 -16.94
N GLY A 188 -0.82 -19.69 -17.69
CA GLY A 188 -0.85 -18.29 -18.11
C GLY A 188 -1.98 -17.97 -19.09
N TRP A 189 -2.35 -16.69 -19.17
CA TRP A 189 -3.35 -16.16 -20.11
C TRP A 189 -2.74 -15.65 -21.44
N GLY A 190 -1.44 -15.85 -21.61
CA GLY A 190 -0.61 -15.28 -22.68
C GLY A 190 0.74 -14.85 -22.10
N PHE A 191 1.62 -14.34 -22.96
CA PHE A 191 2.94 -13.87 -22.56
C PHE A 191 2.88 -12.40 -22.11
N GLY A 192 3.24 -12.11 -20.87
CA GLY A 192 3.57 -10.74 -20.41
C GLY A 192 2.88 -10.24 -19.13
N ASN A 193 3.46 -9.18 -18.56
CA ASN A 193 3.03 -8.53 -17.31
C ASN A 193 1.53 -8.25 -17.24
N ASP A 194 0.93 -7.69 -18.30
CA ASP A 194 -0.47 -7.27 -18.32
C ASP A 194 -1.45 -8.42 -18.08
N ALA A 195 -1.14 -9.61 -18.60
CA ALA A 195 -1.98 -10.79 -18.45
C ALA A 195 -1.96 -11.28 -16.99
N ILE A 196 -0.78 -11.30 -16.38
CA ILE A 196 -0.58 -11.69 -14.98
C ILE A 196 -1.23 -10.65 -14.05
N ASP A 197 -1.04 -9.36 -14.32
CA ASP A 197 -1.68 -8.24 -13.63
C ASP A 197 -3.20 -8.42 -13.59
N LYS A 198 -3.79 -8.72 -14.75
CA LYS A 198 -5.24 -8.93 -14.90
C LYS A 198 -5.69 -10.14 -14.07
N MET A 199 -4.90 -11.21 -14.06
CA MET A 199 -5.20 -12.42 -13.29
C MET A 199 -5.16 -12.17 -11.77
N ILE A 200 -4.13 -11.49 -11.27
CA ILE A 200 -4.01 -11.09 -9.87
C ILE A 200 -5.20 -10.21 -9.45
N ARG A 201 -5.56 -9.21 -10.28
CA ARG A 201 -6.73 -8.35 -10.03
C ARG A 201 -8.03 -9.15 -9.95
N TYR A 202 -8.23 -10.11 -10.83
CA TYR A 202 -9.46 -10.91 -10.85
C TYR A 202 -9.57 -11.85 -9.65
N HIS A 203 -8.48 -12.48 -9.23
CA HIS A 203 -8.47 -13.26 -7.99
C HIS A 203 -8.72 -12.39 -6.75
N ALA A 204 -8.16 -11.18 -6.70
CA ALA A 204 -8.44 -10.22 -5.64
C ALA A 204 -9.93 -9.82 -5.58
N ILE A 205 -10.61 -9.65 -6.73
CA ILE A 205 -12.05 -9.34 -6.79
C ILE A 205 -12.90 -10.44 -6.14
N PHE A 206 -12.51 -11.71 -6.30
CA PHE A 206 -13.20 -12.85 -5.70
C PHE A 206 -12.78 -13.15 -4.26
N GLU A 207 -11.77 -12.42 -3.74
CA GLU A 207 -11.14 -12.68 -2.44
C GLU A 207 -10.67 -14.15 -2.32
N ILE A 208 -10.13 -14.68 -3.42
CA ILE A 208 -9.56 -16.03 -3.47
C ILE A 208 -8.05 -15.95 -3.75
N PRO A 209 -7.23 -16.81 -3.12
CA PRO A 209 -5.81 -16.89 -3.44
C PRO A 209 -5.57 -17.34 -4.89
N MET A 210 -4.42 -16.96 -5.43
CA MET A 210 -3.95 -17.53 -6.69
C MET A 210 -3.75 -19.05 -6.58
N GLY A 211 -4.19 -19.78 -7.61
CA GLY A 211 -4.17 -21.25 -7.61
C GLY A 211 -5.34 -21.93 -6.89
N SER A 212 -6.39 -21.16 -6.52
CA SER A 212 -7.65 -21.72 -6.00
C SER A 212 -8.34 -22.64 -7.00
N THR A 213 -9.13 -23.59 -6.49
CA THR A 213 -9.84 -24.56 -7.34
C THR A 213 -10.97 -23.91 -8.16
N PRO A 214 -11.35 -24.49 -9.33
CA PRO A 214 -12.51 -24.02 -10.10
C PRO A 214 -13.81 -24.03 -9.29
N GLU A 215 -13.95 -24.98 -8.36
CA GLU A 215 -15.08 -25.08 -7.43
C GLU A 215 -15.15 -23.88 -6.49
N ASP A 216 -14.01 -23.47 -5.92
CA ASP A 216 -13.92 -22.30 -5.03
C ASP A 216 -14.29 -21.01 -5.77
N LEU A 217 -13.78 -20.84 -6.99
CA LEU A 217 -14.13 -19.72 -7.86
C LEU A 217 -15.64 -19.69 -8.13
N LYS A 218 -16.23 -20.83 -8.52
CA LYS A 218 -17.68 -20.95 -8.80
C LYS A 218 -18.53 -20.63 -7.57
N LYS A 219 -18.11 -21.10 -6.39
CA LYS A 219 -18.79 -20.85 -5.11
C LYS A 219 -18.76 -19.36 -4.76
N ARG A 220 -17.59 -18.72 -4.88
CA ARG A 220 -17.39 -17.29 -4.60
C ARG A 220 -18.13 -16.40 -5.58
N TYR A 221 -18.08 -16.74 -6.87
CA TYR A 221 -18.86 -16.06 -7.90
C TYR A 221 -20.37 -16.06 -7.58
N ARG A 222 -20.96 -17.24 -7.28
CA ARG A 222 -22.39 -17.34 -6.92
C ARG A 222 -22.75 -16.48 -5.72
N MET A 223 -21.90 -16.45 -4.70
CA MET A 223 -22.11 -15.65 -3.49
C MET A 223 -22.08 -14.14 -3.80
N LEU A 224 -21.07 -13.68 -4.55
CA LEU A 224 -20.92 -12.26 -4.90
C LEU A 224 -21.97 -11.80 -5.92
N ALA A 225 -22.28 -12.62 -6.92
CA ALA A 225 -23.34 -12.37 -7.89
C ALA A 225 -24.69 -12.19 -7.18
N LYS A 226 -25.04 -13.07 -6.22
CA LYS A 226 -26.25 -12.91 -5.40
C LYS A 226 -26.20 -11.65 -4.53
N ARG A 227 -25.04 -11.21 -4.07
CA ARG A 227 -24.90 -10.00 -3.22
C ARG A 227 -25.04 -8.71 -4.02
N TYR A 228 -24.46 -8.66 -5.22
CA TYR A 228 -24.35 -7.46 -6.05
C TYR A 228 -25.28 -7.45 -7.27
N HIS A 229 -26.25 -8.38 -7.35
CA HIS A 229 -27.23 -8.40 -8.43
C HIS A 229 -28.02 -7.07 -8.48
N PRO A 230 -28.15 -6.42 -9.66
CA PRO A 230 -28.86 -5.15 -9.79
C PRO A 230 -30.32 -5.22 -9.30
N ASP A 231 -30.98 -6.37 -9.43
CA ASP A 231 -32.34 -6.61 -8.92
C ASP A 231 -32.53 -6.31 -7.44
N ARG A 232 -31.46 -6.43 -6.62
CA ARG A 232 -31.55 -6.15 -5.18
C ARG A 232 -31.63 -4.68 -4.84
N VAL A 233 -31.33 -3.81 -5.80
CA VAL A 233 -31.29 -2.35 -5.60
C VAL A 233 -32.17 -1.59 -6.59
N GLN A 234 -33.03 -2.29 -7.35
CA GLN A 234 -33.94 -1.69 -8.34
C GLN A 234 -34.83 -0.56 -7.77
N SER A 235 -35.20 -0.64 -6.49
CA SER A 235 -36.00 0.40 -5.81
C SER A 235 -35.17 1.54 -5.19
N LYS A 236 -33.84 1.53 -5.35
CA LYS A 236 -32.93 2.53 -4.79
C LYS A 236 -32.59 3.62 -5.80
N ASN A 237 -31.85 4.62 -5.33
CA ASN A 237 -31.38 5.74 -6.16
C ASN A 237 -30.59 5.23 -7.40
N PRO A 238 -30.76 5.85 -8.58
CA PRO A 238 -30.03 5.52 -9.81
C PRO A 238 -28.50 5.36 -9.64
N LYS A 239 -27.86 6.17 -8.78
CA LYS A 239 -26.43 6.05 -8.50
C LYS A 239 -26.05 4.70 -7.88
N ILE A 240 -26.91 4.16 -7.03
CA ILE A 240 -26.69 2.86 -6.36
C ILE A 240 -26.90 1.73 -7.37
N ILE A 241 -27.90 1.84 -8.24
CA ILE A 241 -28.18 0.87 -9.30
C ILE A 241 -26.98 0.77 -10.26
N ASN A 242 -26.47 1.90 -10.73
CA ASN A 242 -25.31 1.94 -11.62
C ASN A 242 -24.08 1.30 -10.97
N LYS A 243 -23.76 1.66 -9.72
CA LYS A 243 -22.63 1.09 -8.98
C LYS A 243 -22.72 -0.43 -8.81
N TYR A 244 -23.93 -0.96 -8.56
CA TYR A 244 -24.14 -2.41 -8.48
C TYR A 244 -24.01 -3.08 -9.84
N THR A 245 -24.50 -2.43 -10.90
CA THR A 245 -24.42 -2.92 -12.27
C THR A 245 -22.97 -3.01 -12.75
N GLU A 246 -22.19 -1.95 -12.57
CA GLU A 246 -20.75 -1.92 -12.89
C GLU A 246 -20.00 -3.03 -12.15
N LYS A 247 -20.27 -3.18 -10.84
CA LYS A 247 -19.65 -4.23 -10.04
C LYS A 247 -20.06 -5.63 -10.49
N PHE A 248 -21.30 -5.81 -10.91
CA PHE A 248 -21.80 -7.09 -11.41
C PHE A 248 -21.19 -7.45 -12.76
N GLN A 249 -21.05 -6.48 -13.68
CA GLN A 249 -20.38 -6.66 -14.97
C GLN A 249 -18.92 -7.06 -14.78
N LEU A 250 -18.20 -6.37 -13.88
CA LEU A 250 -16.82 -6.71 -13.53
C LEU A 250 -16.70 -8.14 -12.98
N LEU A 251 -17.65 -8.59 -12.15
CA LEU A 251 -17.68 -9.97 -11.64
C LEU A 251 -17.90 -10.99 -12.77
N GLN A 252 -18.75 -10.68 -13.75
CA GLN A 252 -18.98 -11.56 -14.90
C GLN A 252 -17.76 -11.65 -15.80
N GLU A 253 -17.12 -10.52 -16.10
CA GLU A 253 -15.88 -10.45 -16.88
C GLU A 253 -14.78 -11.26 -16.21
N ALA A 254 -14.54 -11.03 -14.91
CA ALA A 254 -13.53 -11.71 -14.15
C ALA A 254 -13.76 -13.23 -14.08
N TYR A 255 -15.02 -13.66 -13.86
CA TYR A 255 -15.37 -15.07 -13.86
C TYR A 255 -15.17 -15.73 -15.23
N GLY A 256 -15.56 -15.04 -16.30
CA GLY A 256 -15.39 -15.52 -17.68
C GLY A 256 -13.91 -15.77 -18.03
N ALA A 257 -13.05 -14.81 -17.69
CA ALA A 257 -11.61 -14.93 -17.94
C ALA A 257 -10.96 -16.05 -17.12
N LEU A 258 -11.23 -16.13 -15.82
CA LEU A 258 -10.68 -17.19 -14.95
C LEU A 258 -11.15 -18.59 -15.35
N ARG A 259 -12.40 -18.74 -15.81
CA ARG A 259 -12.93 -20.03 -16.26
C ARG A 259 -12.35 -20.49 -17.59
N ALA A 260 -11.94 -19.58 -18.47
CA ALA A 260 -11.41 -19.94 -19.79
C ALA A 260 -10.07 -20.70 -19.72
N VAL A 261 -9.37 -20.63 -18.58
CA VAL A 261 -8.01 -21.17 -18.40
C VAL A 261 -7.93 -22.32 -17.39
N SER A 262 -8.98 -22.54 -16.61
CA SER A 262 -9.11 -23.69 -15.70
C SER A 262 -9.17 -25.01 -16.48
#